data_AF-A0A6N8X9Q4-F1
#
_entry.id   AF-A0A6N8X9Q4-F1
#
_cell.length_a   1.000
_cell.length_b   1.000
_cell.length_c   1.000
_cell.angle_alpha   90.00
_cell.angle_beta   90.00
_cell.angle_gamma   90.00
#
_symmetry.space_group_name_H-M   'P 1'
#
loop_
_entity.id
_entity.type
_entity.pdbx_description
1 polymer ?
#
loop_
_entity_poly.entity_id
_entity_poly.type
_entity_poly.pdbx_seq_one_letter_code
_entity_poly.pdbx_strand_id
1 'polypeptide(L)'
;MLGIAQDQPPMSFFVTSVGPGDGANLGGLEGADAHCQALADAVGRGDATWRAYLSQAAGMGAPQVNARDRIGGGPWYNANGVYIAWDIDGLHEDRNNIRKPTAVDENGNEVAGAGDQPNRHDILT
;
A
#
# COMPACT_ATOMS: atom_id res chain seq x y z
N MET A 1 -35.16 12.54 -2.41
CA MET A 1 -34.28 12.52 -1.23
C MET A 1 -32.85 12.45 -1.75
N LEU A 2 -32.13 13.57 -1.74
CA LEU A 2 -30.74 13.61 -2.21
C LEU A 2 -29.86 13.06 -1.09
N GLY A 3 -29.33 11.85 -1.27
CA GLY A 3 -28.33 11.29 -0.38
C GLY A 3 -27.04 12.09 -0.55
N ILE A 4 -26.59 12.70 0.54
CA ILE A 4 -25.22 13.19 0.66
C ILE A 4 -24.33 11.94 0.60
N ALA A 5 -23.71 11.68 -0.56
CA ALA A 5 -22.53 10.84 -0.59
C ALA A 5 -21.51 11.53 0.31
N GLN A 6 -21.21 10.95 1.47
CA GLN A 6 -20.07 11.43 2.25
C GLN A 6 -18.85 11.14 1.38
N ASP A 7 -18.19 12.20 0.92
CA ASP A 7 -16.96 12.12 0.15
C ASP A 7 -15.99 11.27 0.97
N GLN A 8 -15.80 10.01 0.55
CA GLN A 8 -14.93 9.11 1.28
C GLN A 8 -13.51 9.68 1.20
N PRO A 9 -12.71 9.60 2.29
CA PRO A 9 -11.31 9.98 2.21
C PRO A 9 -10.65 9.26 1.02
N PRO A 10 -9.84 9.95 0.21
CA PRO A 10 -9.19 9.31 -0.92
C PRO A 10 -8.32 8.16 -0.43
N MET A 11 -8.40 7.03 -1.13
CA MET A 11 -7.52 5.88 -0.84
C MET A 11 -6.06 6.33 -0.92
N SER A 12 -5.32 5.97 0.11
CA SER A 12 -3.88 6.21 0.25
C SER A 12 -3.15 4.99 0.79
N PHE A 13 -3.85 3.87 0.96
CA PHE A 13 -3.30 2.58 1.36
C PHE A 13 -4.00 1.42 0.67
N PHE A 14 -3.22 0.42 0.23
CA PHE A 14 -3.75 -0.87 -0.19
C PHE A 14 -2.65 -1.95 -0.11
N VAL A 15 -3.08 -3.22 -0.14
CA VAL A 15 -2.22 -4.38 -0.36
C VAL A 15 -2.36 -4.82 -1.81
N THR A 16 -1.28 -5.08 -2.52
CA THR A 16 -1.40 -5.37 -3.96
C THR A 16 -2.32 -6.57 -4.25
N SER A 17 -3.33 -6.38 -5.13
CA SER A 17 -4.23 -7.46 -5.52
C SER A 17 -3.49 -8.60 -6.22
N VAL A 18 -2.41 -8.28 -6.95
CA VAL A 18 -1.55 -9.21 -7.69
C VAL A 18 -0.09 -8.84 -7.49
N GLY A 19 0.77 -9.85 -7.38
CA GLY A 19 2.21 -9.65 -7.44
C GLY A 19 2.66 -9.33 -8.87
N PRO A 20 3.93 -8.91 -9.06
CA PRO A 20 4.50 -8.52 -10.35
C PRO A 20 4.64 -9.68 -11.35
N GLY A 21 4.38 -10.92 -10.94
CA GLY A 21 4.46 -12.11 -11.80
C GLY A 21 5.87 -12.73 -11.94
N ASP A 22 6.93 -12.02 -11.55
CA ASP A 22 8.33 -12.50 -11.58
C ASP A 22 8.93 -12.72 -10.17
N GLY A 23 8.09 -13.08 -9.20
CA GLY A 23 8.49 -13.21 -7.81
C GLY A 23 8.99 -11.89 -7.20
N ALA A 24 10.06 -11.94 -6.40
CA ALA A 24 10.66 -10.75 -5.78
C ALA A 24 11.53 -9.91 -6.74
N ASN A 25 11.59 -10.26 -8.02
CA ASN A 25 12.41 -9.56 -9.01
C ASN A 25 11.71 -8.29 -9.51
N LEU A 26 11.63 -7.28 -8.64
CA LEU A 26 10.97 -6.00 -8.93
C LEU A 26 11.90 -4.98 -9.62
N GLY A 27 13.11 -5.36 -10.03
CA GLY A 27 14.08 -4.39 -10.56
C GLY A 27 14.54 -3.34 -9.54
N GLY A 28 14.39 -3.64 -8.24
CA GLY A 28 14.67 -2.71 -7.14
C GLY A 28 13.46 -1.87 -6.74
N LEU A 29 13.71 -0.79 -6.01
CA LEU A 29 12.65 0.08 -5.47
C LEU A 29 11.80 0.74 -6.57
N GLU A 30 12.41 1.08 -7.71
CA GLU A 30 11.73 1.76 -8.81
C GLU A 30 10.67 0.86 -9.46
N GLY A 31 10.99 -0.40 -9.77
CA GLY A 31 9.99 -1.29 -10.35
C GLY A 31 8.94 -1.75 -9.34
N ALA A 32 9.28 -1.78 -8.05
CA ALA A 32 8.29 -1.96 -6.99
C ALA A 32 7.29 -0.79 -6.93
N ASP A 33 7.78 0.45 -6.98
CA ASP A 33 6.95 1.65 -7.02
C ASP A 33 6.09 1.69 -8.30
N ALA A 34 6.68 1.34 -9.45
CA ALA A 34 5.95 1.28 -10.73
C ALA A 34 4.80 0.26 -10.71
N HIS A 35 4.98 -0.88 -10.04
CA HIS A 35 3.92 -1.87 -9.86
C HIS A 35 2.76 -1.31 -9.03
N CYS A 36 3.06 -0.68 -7.88
CA CYS A 36 2.03 -0.02 -7.06
C CYS A 36 1.31 1.09 -7.83
N GLN A 37 2.05 1.90 -8.57
CA GLN A 37 1.49 2.96 -9.40
C GLN A 37 0.53 2.39 -10.44
N ALA A 38 0.91 1.34 -11.16
CA ALA A 38 0.08 0.72 -12.18
C ALA A 38 -1.25 0.16 -11.62
N LEU A 39 -1.21 -0.43 -10.43
CA LEU A 39 -2.43 -0.92 -9.75
C LEU A 39 -3.33 0.23 -9.33
N ALA A 40 -2.77 1.29 -8.75
CA ALA A 40 -3.53 2.46 -8.35
C ALA A 40 -4.12 3.22 -9.55
N ASP A 41 -3.38 3.32 -10.65
CA ASP A 41 -3.86 3.88 -11.93
C ASP A 41 -5.11 3.13 -12.42
N ALA A 42 -5.10 1.79 -12.34
CA ALA A 42 -6.20 0.95 -12.81
C ALA A 42 -7.53 1.19 -12.06
N VAL A 43 -7.46 1.70 -10.82
CA VAL A 43 -8.63 2.08 -10.00
C VAL A 43 -8.84 3.59 -9.92
N GLY A 44 -8.18 4.36 -10.80
CA GLY A 44 -8.38 5.80 -10.93
C GLY A 44 -7.75 6.64 -9.82
N ARG A 45 -6.75 6.10 -9.09
CA ARG A 45 -5.94 6.85 -8.10
C ARG A 45 -4.52 7.15 -8.59
N GLY A 46 -4.32 7.17 -9.90
CA GLY A 46 -3.01 7.39 -10.51
C GLY A 46 -2.41 8.79 -10.38
N ASP A 47 -3.24 9.79 -10.08
CA ASP A 47 -2.76 11.16 -9.87
C ASP A 47 -1.92 11.32 -8.59
N ALA A 48 -1.97 10.33 -7.69
CA ALA A 48 -1.10 10.26 -6.52
C ALA A 48 0.20 9.50 -6.84
N THR A 49 1.25 9.79 -6.06
CA THR A 49 2.50 9.02 -6.11
C THR A 49 2.39 7.82 -5.17
N TRP A 50 2.47 6.63 -5.72
CA TRP A 50 2.44 5.38 -4.97
C TRP A 50 3.84 4.80 -4.84
N ARG A 51 4.21 4.38 -3.62
CA ARG A 51 5.52 3.79 -3.34
C ARG A 51 5.38 2.50 -2.58
N ALA A 52 6.07 1.48 -3.05
CA ALA A 52 6.14 0.22 -2.34
C ALA A 52 6.82 0.39 -0.98
N TYR A 53 6.19 -0.07 0.10
CA TYR A 53 6.76 -0.09 1.44
C TYR A 53 7.86 -1.16 1.57
N LEU A 54 8.99 -0.88 0.92
CA LEU A 54 10.18 -1.72 0.87
C LEU A 54 11.42 -0.88 1.20
N SER A 55 12.32 -1.48 1.96
CA SER A 55 13.66 -0.95 2.23
C SER A 55 14.65 -1.51 1.22
N GLN A 56 15.72 -0.78 0.95
CA GLN A 56 16.85 -1.24 0.17
C GLN A 56 18.11 -1.19 1.03
N ALA A 57 18.83 -2.31 1.10
CA ALA A 57 20.14 -2.34 1.75
C ALA A 57 21.18 -1.56 0.92
N ALA A 58 22.18 -0.97 1.59
CA ALA A 58 23.30 -0.35 0.90
C ALA A 58 24.06 -1.38 0.05
N GLY A 59 24.45 -1.02 -1.17
CA GLY A 59 25.17 -1.91 -2.08
C GLY A 59 25.40 -1.31 -3.47
N MET A 60 26.44 -1.77 -4.18
CA MET A 60 26.76 -1.37 -5.57
C MET A 60 26.75 0.16 -5.82
N GLY A 61 27.21 0.95 -4.84
CA GLY A 61 27.24 2.41 -4.92
C GLY A 61 25.91 3.12 -4.60
N ALA A 62 24.85 2.37 -4.29
CA ALA A 62 23.59 2.92 -3.80
C ALA A 62 23.57 2.99 -2.25
N PRO A 63 23.05 4.07 -1.67
CA PRO A 63 22.87 4.18 -0.23
C PRO A 63 21.79 3.22 0.28
N GLN A 64 21.80 2.98 1.60
CA GLN A 64 20.66 2.35 2.27
C GLN A 64 19.44 3.28 2.18
N VAL A 65 18.26 2.69 1.99
CA VAL A 65 16.99 3.40 1.97
C VAL A 65 16.00 2.68 2.89
N ASN A 66 15.40 3.39 3.84
CA ASN A 66 14.36 2.84 4.71
C ASN A 66 12.97 3.06 4.08
N ALA A 67 12.12 2.03 4.10
CA ALA A 67 10.74 2.11 3.62
C ALA A 67 9.95 3.26 4.26
N ARG A 68 10.12 3.44 5.57
CA ARG A 68 9.52 4.52 6.37
C ARG A 68 9.80 5.90 5.79
N ASP A 69 11.03 6.17 5.37
CA ASP A 69 11.44 7.48 4.87
C ASP A 69 10.92 7.77 3.44
N ARG A 70 10.30 6.77 2.80
CA ARG A 70 9.83 6.86 1.42
C ARG A 70 8.33 7.09 1.32
N ILE A 71 7.53 6.79 2.33
CA ILE A 71 6.07 6.93 2.22
C ILE A 71 5.59 8.33 2.64
N GLY A 72 4.32 8.63 2.35
CA GLY A 72 3.70 9.88 2.77
C GLY A 72 3.57 10.00 4.30
N GLY A 73 3.15 11.16 4.79
CA GLY A 73 2.94 11.41 6.21
C GLY A 73 1.61 10.90 6.79
N GLY A 74 0.74 10.33 5.96
CA GLY A 74 -0.65 10.03 6.31
C GLY A 74 -1.61 11.21 6.11
N PRO A 75 -2.89 11.08 6.48
CA PRO A 75 -3.52 9.85 6.97
C PRO A 75 -3.70 8.78 5.88
N TRP A 76 -3.69 7.52 6.29
CA TRP A 76 -3.92 6.37 5.41
C TRP A 76 -5.35 5.89 5.50
N TYR A 77 -5.96 5.69 4.35
CA TYR A 77 -7.28 5.09 4.19
C TYR A 77 -7.23 4.01 3.11
N ASN A 78 -7.92 2.89 3.33
CA ASN A 78 -8.02 1.84 2.32
C ASN A 78 -9.02 2.19 1.22
N ALA A 79 -9.11 1.35 0.19
CA ALA A 79 -10.04 1.51 -0.94
C ALA A 79 -11.52 1.66 -0.52
N ASN A 80 -11.88 1.15 0.66
CA ASN A 80 -13.24 1.24 1.22
C ASN A 80 -13.45 2.47 2.13
N GLY A 81 -12.50 3.41 2.15
CA GLY A 81 -12.56 4.62 2.99
C GLY A 81 -12.31 4.35 4.48
N VAL A 82 -11.86 3.14 4.84
CA VAL A 82 -11.59 2.77 6.22
C VAL A 82 -10.22 3.29 6.64
N TYR A 83 -10.20 3.99 7.77
CA TYR A 83 -8.99 4.52 8.40
C TYR A 83 -7.97 3.40 8.69
N ILE A 84 -6.71 3.62 8.33
CA ILE A 84 -5.57 2.73 8.59
C ILE A 84 -4.65 3.30 9.67
N ALA A 85 -4.18 4.53 9.48
CA ALA A 85 -3.32 5.23 10.43
C ALA A 85 -3.38 6.75 10.19
N TRP A 86 -3.08 7.53 11.22
CA TRP A 86 -3.15 9.00 11.16
C TRP A 86 -1.85 9.61 10.65
N ASP A 87 -0.74 9.12 11.21
CA ASP A 87 0.60 9.59 10.91
C ASP A 87 1.59 8.43 10.91
N ILE A 88 2.80 8.73 10.47
CA ILE A 88 3.84 7.73 10.25
C ILE A 88 4.22 6.99 11.55
N ASP A 89 4.09 7.63 12.70
CA ASP A 89 4.27 6.98 14.01
C ASP A 89 3.14 5.99 14.24
N GLY A 90 1.89 6.43 14.11
CA GLY A 90 0.70 5.60 14.26
C GLY A 90 0.64 4.41 13.31
N LEU A 91 1.21 4.51 12.11
CA LEU A 91 1.33 3.39 11.15
C LEU A 91 2.24 2.26 11.69
N HIS A 92 3.23 2.60 12.52
CA HIS A 92 4.24 1.65 13.04
C HIS A 92 4.02 1.26 14.50
N GLU A 93 2.96 1.77 15.13
CA GLU A 93 2.53 1.36 16.46
C GLU A 93 1.44 0.27 16.39
N ASP A 94 1.20 -0.41 17.50
CA ASP A 94 0.11 -1.39 17.66
C ASP A 94 -1.29 -0.79 17.47
N ARG A 95 -1.41 0.54 17.40
CA ARG A 95 -2.66 1.28 17.19
C ARG A 95 -3.05 1.42 15.71
N ASN A 96 -2.22 0.99 14.78
CA ASN A 96 -2.61 0.95 13.37
C ASN A 96 -3.81 0.00 13.18
N ASN A 97 -4.52 0.22 12.07
CA ASN A 97 -5.65 -0.60 11.69
C ASN A 97 -5.30 -1.51 10.52
N ILE A 98 -4.09 -2.09 10.49
CA ILE A 98 -3.66 -3.07 9.48
C ILE A 98 -3.99 -4.47 10.00
N ARG A 99 -5.15 -4.99 9.61
CA ARG A 99 -5.63 -6.34 9.97
C ARG A 99 -6.40 -6.93 8.79
N LYS A 100 -6.63 -8.24 8.79
CA LYS A 100 -7.30 -8.95 7.68
C LYS A 100 -8.54 -8.23 7.11
N PRO A 101 -9.50 -7.71 7.91
CA PRO A 101 -10.68 -7.05 7.34
C PRO A 101 -10.43 -5.65 6.74
N THR A 102 -9.25 -5.07 6.95
CA THR A 102 -8.93 -3.69 6.55
C THR A 102 -7.75 -3.60 5.59
N ALA A 103 -6.91 -4.63 5.55
CA ALA A 103 -5.84 -4.84 4.57
C ALA A 103 -6.44 -5.37 3.25
N VAL A 104 -7.19 -4.50 2.56
CA VAL A 104 -7.82 -4.78 1.27
C VAL A 104 -6.93 -4.34 0.11
N ASP A 105 -7.24 -4.85 -1.08
CA ASP A 105 -6.57 -4.46 -2.30
C ASP A 105 -7.01 -3.09 -2.83
N GLU A 106 -6.38 -2.63 -3.91
CA GLU A 106 -6.71 -1.37 -4.57
C GLU A 106 -8.17 -1.31 -5.06
N ASN A 107 -8.83 -2.46 -5.20
CA ASN A 107 -10.23 -2.60 -5.60
C ASN A 107 -11.19 -2.69 -4.39
N GLY A 108 -10.67 -2.72 -3.15
CA GLY A 108 -11.46 -2.88 -1.93
C GLY A 108 -11.78 -4.33 -1.56
N ASN A 109 -11.19 -5.31 -2.24
CA ASN A 109 -11.39 -6.72 -1.96
C ASN A 109 -10.48 -7.23 -0.84
N GLU A 110 -10.95 -8.20 -0.08
CA GLU A 110 -10.11 -8.89 0.90
C GLU A 110 -8.97 -9.63 0.19
N VAL A 111 -7.74 -9.40 0.64
CA VAL A 111 -6.56 -10.11 0.15
C VAL A 111 -6.34 -11.35 1.00
N ALA A 112 -5.94 -12.46 0.36
CA ALA A 112 -5.48 -13.65 1.07
C ALA A 112 -4.28 -13.28 1.95
N GLY A 113 -4.50 -13.17 3.26
CA GLY A 113 -3.57 -12.60 4.22
C GLY A 113 -2.81 -13.65 5.03
N ALA A 114 -2.28 -13.21 6.18
CA ALA A 114 -1.58 -14.08 7.13
C ALA A 114 -2.44 -15.30 7.51
N GLY A 115 -1.99 -16.50 7.11
CA GLY A 115 -2.67 -17.77 7.35
C GLY A 115 -3.34 -18.40 6.12
N ASP A 116 -3.43 -17.69 5.00
CA ASP A 116 -3.95 -18.21 3.73
C ASP A 116 -2.82 -18.81 2.86
N GLN A 117 -3.17 -19.68 1.89
CA GLN A 117 -2.23 -20.25 0.93
C GLN A 117 -2.70 -19.94 -0.51
N PRO A 118 -1.97 -19.13 -1.29
CA PRO A 118 -0.77 -18.39 -0.93
C PRO A 118 -1.07 -17.18 -0.05
N ASN A 119 -0.19 -16.91 0.92
CA ASN A 119 -0.21 -15.69 1.71
C ASN A 119 0.34 -14.55 0.84
N ARG A 120 -0.47 -13.51 0.61
CA ARG A 120 -0.13 -12.35 -0.22
C ARG A 120 0.27 -11.22 0.72
N HIS A 121 1.53 -11.22 1.13
CA HIS A 121 2.11 -10.21 2.02
C HIS A 121 2.77 -9.04 1.29
N ASP A 122 2.68 -9.00 -0.04
CA ASP A 122 3.52 -8.11 -0.82
C ASP A 122 2.91 -6.71 -0.95
N ILE A 123 3.64 -5.81 -0.29
CA ILE A 123 3.71 -4.36 -0.47
C ILE A 123 2.50 -3.59 0.06
N LEU A 124 2.75 -2.90 1.18
CA LEU A 124 1.92 -1.84 1.71
C LEU A 124 2.24 -0.55 0.94
N THR A 125 1.26 0.29 0.72
CA THR A 125 1.42 1.58 0.05
C THR A 125 0.80 2.67 0.92
#